data_AF-A0A124SF55-F1
#
_entry.id   AF-A0A124SF55-F1
#
_cell.length_a   1.000
_cell.length_b   1.000
_cell.length_c   1.000
_cell.angle_alpha   90.00
_cell.angle_beta   90.00
_cell.angle_gamma   90.00
#
_symmetry.space_group_name_H-M   'P 1'
#
loop_
_entity.id
_entity.type
_entity.pdbx_description
1 polymer ?
#
loop_
_entity_poly.entity_id
_entity_poly.type
_entity_poly.pdbx_seq_one_letter_code
_entity_poly.pdbx_strand_id
1 'polypeptide(L)'
;MAALATRRRRPLEADRLLPSTSADGYTKVDKPPASLGAEVEKGLSWTFPIFALGLLRYLSATTNIIHDCDEVFNYWEPLHFLLYKSGFQTWEYSSQFALRSYLYILFHYLVGWPASWCYNWLEEEKVRVFYAVRIFLGLLSVVTEAALVVALSRKFGKRLALYTLAMLCLTSGCFFASTSLLPSSFSMYAISLSSAMFLFGMHAMAVAVAATGVILGWPFSILAFLPVTVYSLHRRFKQAFLSGVLISLTLLALSVVVDYHYYGKWTSSVMNLLVYNVLGGGESHLYGTEGPLYYLKNGFNNFNFALIFALFFVATLPVTKKKYAPDLLIVVSPVYIWLAFMSLQPHKEERFLYPIYPLICVAAAAMAKYVRPLLIGLILCVSHSRTFSIINGYAAPLEIYKHFEHHYDAGSGAVVCVGSEWHRFPSSFFIPDYVSEVRWIDDGFRGLLPFPFNSTLGGTSAAPPYFNNKNKASPDQFVVAALPYLDRELSPPLHRSFFIPYVWEEKNIFGIYKLLKRHKGQQ
;
A
#
# COMPACT_ATOMS: atom_id res chain seq x y z
N MET A 1 -67.71 50.19 59.67
CA MET A 1 -67.76 50.18 58.20
C MET A 1 -67.91 48.74 57.73
N ALA A 2 -69.06 48.49 57.08
CA ALA A 2 -69.55 47.30 56.36
C ALA A 2 -69.00 45.90 56.78
N ALA A 3 -69.67 45.06 57.58
CA ALA A 3 -71.02 44.48 57.53
C ALA A 3 -71.03 43.05 56.91
N LEU A 4 -71.44 42.08 57.77
CA LEU A 4 -72.29 40.88 57.53
C LEU A 4 -71.92 39.86 56.43
N ALA A 5 -72.33 38.59 56.47
CA ALA A 5 -72.71 37.60 57.48
C ALA A 5 -72.95 36.29 56.70
N THR A 6 -72.63 35.16 57.33
CA THR A 6 -73.14 33.79 57.15
C THR A 6 -74.09 33.46 55.98
N ARG A 7 -73.79 32.39 55.22
CA ARG A 7 -74.78 31.31 54.98
C ARG A 7 -74.20 30.01 54.39
N ARG A 8 -74.58 28.92 55.04
CA ARG A 8 -74.42 27.50 54.68
C ARG A 8 -75.59 27.09 53.77
N ARG A 9 -75.39 26.27 52.72
CA ARG A 9 -76.36 25.26 52.20
C ARG A 9 -75.85 24.49 50.97
N ARG A 10 -75.83 23.15 51.08
CA ARG A 10 -76.11 22.15 50.01
C ARG A 10 -77.65 22.13 49.76
N PRO A 11 -78.21 21.27 48.88
CA PRO A 11 -77.81 20.76 47.55
C PRO A 11 -78.95 21.00 46.51
N LEU A 12 -78.79 20.61 45.23
CA LEU A 12 -79.86 20.04 44.41
C LEU A 12 -79.35 19.47 43.08
N GLU A 13 -79.77 18.23 42.81
CA GLU A 13 -79.63 17.45 41.60
C GLU A 13 -80.48 18.03 40.45
N ALA A 14 -80.05 17.84 39.19
CA ALA A 14 -80.89 17.27 38.13
C ALA A 14 -80.13 17.09 36.80
N ASP A 15 -80.15 15.83 36.35
CA ASP A 15 -80.30 15.35 34.97
C ASP A 15 -79.23 15.55 33.88
N ARG A 16 -78.68 14.38 33.49
CA ARG A 16 -78.66 13.80 32.13
C ARG A 16 -77.87 14.52 31.02
N LEU A 17 -76.74 13.93 30.62
CA LEU A 17 -76.53 13.22 29.33
C LEU A 17 -75.03 13.03 29.00
N LEU A 18 -74.58 11.76 29.04
CA LEU A 18 -73.58 11.11 28.17
C LEU A 18 -72.08 11.51 28.24
N PRO A 19 -71.16 10.59 27.87
CA PRO A 19 -70.03 10.22 28.72
C PRO A 19 -68.70 10.86 28.30
N SER A 20 -67.88 11.24 29.28
CA SER A 20 -66.45 11.41 29.08
C SER A 20 -65.66 10.61 30.12
N THR A 21 -64.86 9.73 29.56
CA THR A 21 -63.82 8.91 30.17
C THR A 21 -62.82 9.76 30.97
N SER A 22 -62.51 9.33 32.20
CA SER A 22 -61.15 9.08 32.71
C SER A 22 -61.04 9.34 34.23
N ALA A 23 -60.85 8.28 35.02
CA ALA A 23 -59.90 8.22 36.12
C ALA A 23 -60.04 6.89 36.89
N ASP A 24 -58.92 6.18 36.99
CA ASP A 24 -58.40 5.52 38.18
C ASP A 24 -58.06 4.02 38.07
N GLY A 25 -56.85 3.73 38.56
CA GLY A 25 -56.47 2.41 39.05
C GLY A 25 -55.41 1.68 38.22
N TYR A 26 -54.19 2.22 38.12
CA TYR A 26 -53.04 1.43 37.64
C TYR A 26 -52.69 0.36 38.69
N THR A 27 -53.29 -0.82 38.54
CA THR A 27 -52.97 -2.02 39.33
C THR A 27 -51.78 -2.75 38.73
N LYS A 28 -50.93 -3.25 39.62
CA LYS A 28 -49.61 -3.81 39.36
C LYS A 28 -49.70 -5.30 39.02
N VAL A 29 -50.48 -5.66 38.00
CA VAL A 29 -50.56 -7.02 37.45
C VAL A 29 -50.76 -6.86 35.94
N ASP A 30 -50.00 -7.60 35.13
CA ASP A 30 -49.84 -7.49 33.66
C ASP A 30 -48.65 -6.65 33.20
N LYS A 31 -47.45 -7.09 33.62
CA LYS A 31 -46.27 -6.91 32.78
C LYS A 31 -46.35 -8.00 31.70
N PRO A 32 -46.54 -7.68 30.40
CA PRO A 32 -46.44 -8.70 29.36
C PRO A 32 -45.07 -9.37 29.46
N PRO A 33 -44.94 -10.67 29.16
CA PRO A 33 -43.67 -11.36 29.26
C PRO A 33 -42.66 -10.56 28.47
N ALA A 34 -41.60 -10.10 29.14
CA ALA A 34 -40.47 -9.47 28.49
C ALA A 34 -40.08 -10.44 27.38
N SER A 35 -40.30 -10.01 26.13
CA SER A 35 -39.74 -10.71 25.00
C SER A 35 -38.24 -10.76 25.29
N LEU A 36 -37.75 -11.96 25.58
CA LEU A 36 -36.35 -12.31 25.31
C LEU A 36 -36.18 -12.26 23.78
N GLY A 37 -36.41 -11.10 23.18
CA GLY A 37 -35.71 -10.71 21.99
C GLY A 37 -34.30 -10.48 22.47
N ALA A 38 -33.46 -11.50 22.32
CA ALA A 38 -32.05 -11.23 22.11
C ALA A 38 -32.02 -10.19 20.99
N GLU A 39 -31.74 -8.92 21.33
CA GLU A 39 -31.32 -7.95 20.33
C GLU A 39 -30.11 -8.63 19.67
N VAL A 40 -30.33 -9.20 18.49
CA VAL A 40 -29.25 -9.59 17.61
C VAL A 40 -28.53 -8.28 17.38
N GLU A 41 -27.43 -8.05 18.10
CA GLU A 41 -26.60 -6.84 17.96
C GLU A 41 -26.24 -6.75 16.48
N LYS A 42 -27.02 -5.98 15.71
CA LYS A 42 -26.73 -5.74 14.31
C LYS A 42 -25.39 -5.05 14.29
N GLY A 43 -24.39 -5.66 13.63
CA GLY A 43 -23.06 -5.10 13.46
C GLY A 43 -23.08 -3.72 12.79
N LEU A 44 -21.90 -3.16 12.53
CA LEU A 44 -21.81 -1.88 11.82
C LEU A 44 -22.43 -2.00 10.42
N SER A 45 -23.13 -0.94 10.00
CA SER A 45 -23.53 -0.75 8.60
C SER A 45 -22.28 -0.54 7.75
N TRP A 46 -22.34 -0.95 6.48
CA TRP A 46 -21.27 -0.72 5.49
C TRP A 46 -21.02 0.77 5.23
N THR A 47 -22.05 1.60 5.34
CA THR A 47 -22.00 3.03 4.98
C THR A 47 -20.94 3.79 5.78
N PHE A 48 -20.87 3.55 7.09
CA PHE A 48 -19.95 4.29 7.96
C PHE A 48 -18.47 3.96 7.72
N PRO A 49 -18.02 2.69 7.71
CA PRO A 49 -16.64 2.35 7.35
C PRO A 49 -16.26 2.79 5.94
N ILE A 50 -17.15 2.62 4.95
CA ILE A 50 -16.89 3.05 3.56
C ILE A 50 -16.66 4.56 3.50
N PHE A 51 -17.51 5.36 4.14
CA PHE A 51 -17.35 6.81 4.15
C PHE A 51 -16.07 7.25 4.88
N ALA A 52 -15.84 6.72 6.08
CA ALA A 52 -14.68 7.08 6.89
C ALA A 52 -13.36 6.72 6.20
N LEU A 53 -13.22 5.48 5.69
CA LEU A 53 -12.04 5.08 4.93
C LEU A 53 -11.97 5.86 3.62
N GLY A 54 -13.09 6.03 2.91
CA GLY A 54 -13.16 6.75 1.63
C GLY A 54 -12.54 8.14 1.70
N LEU A 55 -12.87 8.91 2.75
CA LEU A 55 -12.28 10.23 2.96
C LEU A 55 -10.76 10.16 3.11
N LEU A 56 -10.24 9.28 3.98
CA LEU A 56 -8.81 9.20 4.28
C LEU A 56 -8.00 8.59 3.11
N ARG A 57 -8.58 7.63 2.38
CA ARG A 57 -7.97 7.02 1.19
C ARG A 57 -7.96 7.98 0.00
N TYR A 58 -8.98 8.82 -0.13
CA TYR A 58 -8.97 9.92 -1.10
C TYR A 58 -7.87 10.94 -0.77
N LEU A 59 -7.75 11.36 0.50
CA LEU A 59 -6.66 12.24 0.94
C LEU A 59 -5.28 11.60 0.66
N SER A 60 -5.13 10.30 0.93
CA SER A 60 -3.90 9.59 0.57
C SER A 60 -3.64 9.61 -0.93
N ALA A 61 -4.64 9.35 -1.76
CA ALA A 61 -4.46 9.29 -3.20
C ALA A 61 -3.97 10.63 -3.78
N THR A 62 -4.40 11.76 -3.20
CA THR A 62 -4.08 13.11 -3.71
C THR A 62 -2.86 13.75 -3.06
N THR A 63 -2.49 13.38 -1.82
CA THR A 63 -1.42 14.05 -1.07
C THR A 63 -0.23 13.16 -0.70
N ASN A 64 -0.37 11.84 -0.80
CA ASN A 64 0.72 10.92 -0.45
C ASN A 64 1.87 11.06 -1.45
N ILE A 65 3.10 10.97 -0.96
CA ILE A 65 4.30 10.91 -1.79
C ILE A 65 4.47 9.52 -2.41
N ILE A 66 5.52 9.35 -3.21
CA ILE A 66 5.99 8.03 -3.65
C ILE A 66 7.19 7.68 -2.76
N HIS A 67 7.07 6.59 -2.01
CA HIS A 67 8.05 6.22 -0.96
C HIS A 67 9.18 5.34 -1.48
N ASP A 68 8.95 4.70 -2.63
CA ASP A 68 9.75 3.57 -3.08
C ASP A 68 10.03 3.67 -4.59
N CYS A 69 11.29 3.49 -4.98
CA CYS A 69 11.69 3.59 -6.39
C CYS A 69 11.18 2.43 -7.24
N ASP A 70 10.93 1.24 -6.66
CA ASP A 70 10.28 0.15 -7.40
C ASP A 70 8.84 0.50 -7.74
N GLU A 71 8.14 1.26 -6.88
CA GLU A 71 6.80 1.76 -7.23
C GLU A 71 6.84 2.49 -8.58
N VAL A 72 7.86 3.34 -8.76
CA VAL A 72 8.07 4.10 -10.00
C VAL A 72 8.53 3.19 -11.13
N PHE A 73 9.74 2.65 -11.04
CA PHE A 73 10.41 2.04 -12.19
C PHE A 73 9.89 0.64 -12.53
N ASN A 74 9.27 -0.06 -11.58
CA ASN A 74 8.72 -1.38 -11.82
C ASN A 74 7.20 -1.37 -12.04
N TYR A 75 6.48 -0.27 -11.81
CA TYR A 75 5.02 -0.26 -12.01
C TYR A 75 4.50 1.01 -12.70
N TRP A 76 4.81 2.21 -12.22
CA TRP A 76 4.37 3.45 -12.89
C TRP A 76 4.96 3.60 -14.29
N GLU A 77 6.26 3.34 -14.46
CA GLU A 77 6.96 3.50 -15.74
C GLU A 77 6.53 2.47 -16.80
N PRO A 78 6.40 1.15 -16.48
CA PRO A 78 5.77 0.20 -17.40
C PRO A 78 4.32 0.55 -17.75
N LEU A 79 3.52 1.03 -16.78
CA LEU A 79 2.16 1.48 -17.04
C LEU A 79 2.13 2.69 -17.99
N HIS A 80 3.02 3.66 -17.75
CA HIS A 80 3.22 4.81 -18.62
C HIS A 80 3.62 4.37 -20.03
N PHE A 81 4.49 3.37 -20.17
CA PHE A 81 4.86 2.83 -21.48
C PHE A 81 3.69 2.16 -22.20
N LEU A 82 2.83 1.42 -21.49
CA LEU A 82 1.64 0.84 -22.12
C LEU A 82 0.68 1.92 -22.66
N LEU A 83 0.49 3.00 -21.90
CA LEU A 83 -0.42 4.10 -22.22
C LEU A 83 0.13 5.05 -23.30
N TYR A 84 1.40 5.44 -23.18
CA TYR A 84 1.99 6.56 -23.95
C TYR A 84 3.20 6.16 -24.80
N LYS A 85 3.61 4.88 -24.79
CA LYS A 85 4.78 4.36 -25.54
C LYS A 85 6.11 5.02 -25.18
N SER A 86 6.19 5.62 -23.99
CA SER A 86 7.40 6.18 -23.38
C SER A 86 7.46 5.81 -21.90
N GLY A 87 8.63 5.84 -21.28
CA GLY A 87 8.85 5.47 -19.88
C GLY A 87 10.04 4.55 -19.73
N PHE A 88 10.38 4.23 -18.49
CA PHE A 88 11.53 3.39 -18.14
C PHE A 88 11.18 1.91 -17.88
N GLN A 89 12.14 1.04 -18.13
CA GLN A 89 12.16 -0.36 -17.73
C GLN A 89 13.40 -0.67 -16.90
N THR A 90 13.23 -1.60 -15.98
CA THR A 90 14.32 -2.29 -15.31
C THR A 90 14.67 -3.57 -16.07
N TRP A 91 15.80 -4.18 -15.73
CA TRP A 91 16.17 -5.50 -16.28
C TRP A 91 15.14 -6.58 -15.95
N GLU A 92 14.33 -6.40 -14.89
CA GLU A 92 13.28 -7.35 -14.49
C GLU A 92 12.15 -7.46 -15.53
N TYR A 93 11.98 -6.41 -16.36
CA TYR A 93 11.07 -6.36 -17.51
C TYR A 93 11.75 -6.68 -18.85
N SER A 94 13.04 -6.99 -18.86
CA SER A 94 13.69 -7.50 -20.07
C SER A 94 13.12 -8.88 -20.40
N SER A 95 12.82 -9.14 -21.68
CA SER A 95 12.30 -10.44 -22.10
C SER A 95 13.29 -11.58 -21.86
N GLN A 96 14.58 -11.31 -21.65
CA GLN A 96 15.54 -12.33 -21.22
C GLN A 96 15.18 -12.91 -19.84
N PHE A 97 14.86 -12.05 -18.86
CA PHE A 97 14.67 -12.43 -17.46
C PHE A 97 13.20 -12.60 -17.09
N ALA A 98 12.33 -11.71 -17.56
CA ALA A 98 10.88 -11.74 -17.37
C ALA A 98 10.48 -12.08 -15.92
N LEU A 99 10.86 -11.23 -14.96
CA LEU A 99 10.60 -11.43 -13.53
C LEU A 99 9.31 -10.75 -13.05
N ARG A 100 8.80 -9.77 -13.81
CA ARG A 100 7.59 -9.02 -13.48
C ARG A 100 6.47 -9.36 -14.46
N SER A 101 5.30 -9.75 -13.98
CA SER A 101 4.19 -10.04 -14.91
C SER A 101 3.51 -8.76 -15.36
N TYR A 102 3.33 -8.62 -16.68
CA TYR A 102 2.51 -7.56 -17.26
C TYR A 102 1.02 -7.69 -16.87
N LEU A 103 0.56 -8.86 -16.41
CA LEU A 103 -0.82 -9.04 -15.95
C LEU A 103 -1.15 -8.10 -14.78
N TYR A 104 -0.20 -7.86 -13.88
CA TYR A 104 -0.39 -6.92 -12.77
C TYR A 104 -0.51 -5.47 -13.28
N ILE A 105 0.29 -5.08 -14.28
CA ILE A 105 0.21 -3.76 -14.90
C ILE A 105 -1.12 -3.60 -15.64
N LEU A 106 -1.55 -4.62 -16.38
CA LEU A 106 -2.81 -4.62 -17.12
C LEU A 106 -4.03 -4.39 -16.22
N PHE A 107 -4.03 -4.95 -15.02
CA PHE A 107 -5.10 -4.72 -14.06
C PHE A 107 -5.29 -3.22 -13.73
N HIS A 108 -4.21 -2.44 -13.69
CA HIS A 108 -4.25 -1.00 -13.45
C HIS A 108 -4.44 -0.20 -14.75
N TYR A 109 -3.95 -0.72 -15.88
CA TYR A 109 -4.22 -0.19 -17.21
C TYR A 109 -5.72 -0.14 -17.52
N LEU A 110 -6.52 -1.08 -17.01
CA LEU A 110 -7.99 -1.05 -17.13
C LEU A 110 -8.62 0.26 -16.65
N VAL A 111 -7.98 0.96 -15.72
CA VAL A 111 -8.42 2.28 -15.21
C VAL A 111 -7.63 3.40 -15.88
N GLY A 112 -6.33 3.21 -16.09
CA GLY A 112 -5.47 4.21 -16.73
C GLY A 112 -5.87 4.54 -18.16
N TRP A 113 -6.27 3.54 -18.96
CA TRP A 113 -6.59 3.73 -20.39
C TRP A 113 -7.89 4.50 -20.65
N PRO A 114 -9.03 4.19 -19.99
CA PRO A 114 -10.21 5.05 -20.09
C PRO A 114 -9.95 6.46 -19.57
N ALA A 115 -9.16 6.57 -18.49
CA ALA A 115 -8.79 7.87 -17.93
C ALA A 115 -7.95 8.69 -18.93
N SER A 116 -6.95 8.09 -19.59
CA SER A 116 -6.16 8.81 -20.60
C SER A 116 -7.04 9.26 -21.76
N TRP A 117 -7.93 8.39 -22.25
CA TRP A 117 -8.85 8.77 -23.31
C TRP A 117 -9.80 9.92 -22.90
N CYS A 118 -10.31 9.91 -21.68
CA CYS A 118 -11.22 10.94 -21.17
C CYS A 118 -10.51 12.28 -20.93
N TYR A 119 -9.26 12.28 -20.44
CA TYR A 119 -8.53 13.50 -20.11
C TYR A 119 -7.77 14.11 -21.29
N ASN A 120 -7.55 13.37 -22.38
CA ASN A 120 -6.98 13.91 -23.62
C ASN A 120 -7.85 15.00 -24.29
N TRP A 121 -9.08 15.20 -23.81
CA TRP A 121 -9.94 16.31 -24.23
C TRP A 121 -9.68 17.62 -23.47
N LEU A 122 -8.83 17.62 -22.43
CA LEU A 122 -8.75 18.69 -21.42
C LEU A 122 -7.32 19.23 -21.17
N GLU A 123 -6.37 19.02 -22.08
CA GLU A 123 -4.99 19.60 -22.13
C GLU A 123 -4.01 19.33 -20.94
N GLU A 124 -4.44 18.84 -19.77
CA GLU A 124 -3.56 18.29 -18.71
C GLU A 124 -3.68 16.75 -18.63
N GLU A 125 -2.98 16.02 -19.49
CA GLU A 125 -3.36 14.64 -19.80
C GLU A 125 -2.82 13.59 -18.81
N LYS A 126 -1.51 13.62 -18.52
CA LYS A 126 -0.81 12.50 -17.84
C LYS A 126 -0.98 12.49 -16.32
N VAL A 127 -0.79 13.64 -15.66
CA VAL A 127 -0.85 13.73 -14.20
C VAL A 127 -2.23 13.34 -13.65
N ARG A 128 -3.32 13.68 -14.36
CA ARG A 128 -4.68 13.28 -13.98
C ARG A 128 -4.90 11.77 -14.06
N VAL A 129 -4.30 11.10 -15.05
CA VAL A 129 -4.32 9.63 -15.16
C VAL A 129 -3.58 8.97 -14.00
N PHE A 130 -2.43 9.51 -13.61
CA PHE A 130 -1.70 9.06 -12.42
C PHE A 130 -2.60 9.10 -11.17
N TYR A 131 -3.26 10.24 -10.91
CA TYR A 131 -4.18 10.35 -9.76
C TYR A 131 -5.43 9.48 -9.89
N ALA A 132 -5.96 9.25 -11.09
CA ALA A 132 -7.10 8.33 -11.30
C ALA A 132 -6.74 6.89 -10.89
N VAL A 133 -5.54 6.42 -11.23
CA VAL A 133 -5.04 5.11 -10.80
C VAL A 133 -4.84 5.06 -9.28
N ARG A 134 -4.32 6.13 -8.66
CA ARG A 134 -4.19 6.20 -7.19
C ARG A 134 -5.53 6.20 -6.46
N ILE A 135 -6.53 6.91 -7.00
CA ILE A 135 -7.90 6.90 -6.47
C ILE A 135 -8.47 5.48 -6.56
N PHE A 136 -8.26 4.77 -7.67
CA PHE A 136 -8.66 3.38 -7.81
C PHE A 136 -8.02 2.46 -6.77
N LEU A 137 -6.71 2.58 -6.52
CA LEU A 137 -6.01 1.85 -5.45
C LEU A 137 -6.65 2.15 -4.08
N GLY A 138 -6.91 3.44 -3.81
CA GLY A 138 -7.61 3.88 -2.60
C GLY A 138 -8.99 3.23 -2.45
N LEU A 139 -9.78 3.16 -3.53
CA LEU A 139 -11.10 2.51 -3.54
C LEU A 139 -11.00 1.00 -3.27
N LEU A 140 -10.02 0.30 -3.83
CA LEU A 140 -9.77 -1.11 -3.50
C LEU A 140 -9.45 -1.29 -2.01
N SER A 141 -8.63 -0.40 -1.44
CA SER A 141 -8.36 -0.37 0.00
C SER A 141 -9.65 -0.17 0.80
N VAL A 142 -10.48 0.83 0.45
CA VAL A 142 -11.76 1.10 1.12
C VAL A 142 -12.66 -0.14 1.13
N VAL A 143 -12.85 -0.79 -0.02
CA VAL A 143 -13.75 -1.94 -0.14
C VAL A 143 -13.27 -3.10 0.72
N THR A 144 -11.98 -3.43 0.62
CA THR A 144 -11.40 -4.59 1.31
C THR A 144 -11.28 -4.39 2.83
N GLU A 145 -10.89 -3.20 3.27
CA GLU A 145 -10.80 -2.84 4.69
C GLU A 145 -12.17 -2.62 5.33
N ALA A 146 -13.14 -2.02 4.61
CA ALA A 146 -14.51 -1.90 5.12
C ALA A 146 -15.15 -3.28 5.30
N ALA A 147 -14.91 -4.23 4.38
CA ALA A 147 -15.35 -5.61 4.53
C ALA A 147 -14.78 -6.24 5.80
N LEU A 148 -13.48 -6.04 6.07
CA LEU A 148 -12.83 -6.52 7.28
C LEU A 148 -13.46 -5.91 8.54
N VAL A 149 -13.64 -4.59 8.60
CA VAL A 149 -14.28 -3.89 9.73
C VAL A 149 -15.70 -4.38 9.97
N VAL A 150 -16.50 -4.52 8.91
CA VAL A 150 -17.88 -5.02 9.03
C VAL A 150 -17.88 -6.46 9.52
N ALA A 151 -17.00 -7.33 9.01
CA ALA A 151 -16.88 -8.72 9.47
C ALA A 151 -16.50 -8.81 10.94
N LEU A 152 -15.52 -8.01 11.40
CA LEU A 152 -15.14 -7.89 12.80
C LEU A 152 -16.32 -7.41 13.66
N SER A 153 -17.10 -6.44 13.18
CA SER A 153 -18.23 -5.89 13.94
C SER A 153 -19.33 -6.91 14.17
N ARG A 154 -19.60 -7.77 13.19
CA ARG A 154 -20.63 -8.81 13.26
C ARG A 154 -20.21 -9.98 14.14
N LYS A 155 -18.89 -10.27 14.21
CA LYS A 155 -18.38 -11.44 14.92
C LYS A 155 -17.91 -11.16 16.35
N PHE A 156 -17.29 -10.01 16.57
CA PHE A 156 -16.62 -9.65 17.83
C PHE A 156 -17.20 -8.39 18.49
N GLY A 157 -18.18 -7.75 17.86
CA GLY A 157 -18.89 -6.58 18.38
C GLY A 157 -18.35 -5.24 17.86
N LYS A 158 -19.18 -4.21 17.98
CA LYS A 158 -18.93 -2.87 17.40
C LYS A 158 -17.67 -2.19 17.94
N ARG A 159 -17.33 -2.37 19.22
CA ARG A 159 -16.18 -1.69 19.84
C ARG A 159 -14.85 -2.08 19.19
N LEU A 160 -14.60 -3.37 18.98
CA LEU A 160 -13.39 -3.84 18.31
C LEU A 160 -13.30 -3.27 16.89
N ALA A 161 -14.42 -3.31 16.17
CA ALA A 161 -14.49 -2.83 14.80
C ALA A 161 -14.28 -1.32 14.69
N LEU A 162 -14.83 -0.52 15.61
CA LEU A 162 -14.62 0.93 15.65
C LEU A 162 -13.17 1.29 15.97
N TYR A 163 -12.52 0.61 16.90
CA TYR A 163 -11.09 0.81 17.16
C TYR A 163 -10.24 0.38 15.96
N THR A 164 -10.58 -0.74 15.32
CA THR A 164 -9.90 -1.16 14.09
C THR A 164 -10.05 -0.12 12.99
N LEU A 165 -11.27 0.38 12.76
CA LEU A 165 -11.55 1.42 11.77
C LEU A 165 -10.76 2.70 12.05
N ALA A 166 -10.74 3.17 13.31
CA ALA A 166 -9.97 4.35 13.70
C ALA A 166 -8.47 4.17 13.42
N MET A 167 -7.90 2.99 13.73
CA MET A 167 -6.49 2.68 13.45
C MET A 167 -6.22 2.61 11.94
N LEU A 168 -7.09 1.95 11.15
CA LEU A 168 -6.94 1.87 9.69
C LEU A 168 -6.99 3.26 9.02
N CYS A 169 -7.82 4.17 9.54
CA CYS A 169 -7.94 5.53 9.02
C CYS A 169 -6.75 6.43 9.39
N LEU A 170 -6.20 6.29 10.60
CA LEU A 170 -5.31 7.30 11.18
C LEU A 170 -3.86 6.84 11.39
N THR A 171 -3.56 5.55 11.21
CA THR A 171 -2.17 5.07 11.23
C THR A 171 -1.45 5.45 9.94
N SER A 172 -0.23 5.96 10.09
CA SER A 172 0.56 6.44 8.95
C SER A 172 0.94 5.32 7.97
N GLY A 173 1.25 4.13 8.47
CA GLY A 173 1.56 2.97 7.61
C GLY A 173 0.40 2.60 6.69
N CYS A 174 -0.82 2.51 7.21
CA CYS A 174 -1.99 2.23 6.39
C CYS A 174 -2.27 3.36 5.41
N PHE A 175 -2.11 4.63 5.80
CA PHE A 175 -2.26 5.78 4.90
C PHE A 175 -1.34 5.58 3.67
N PHE A 176 -0.04 5.41 3.88
CA PHE A 176 0.92 5.30 2.78
C PHE A 176 0.72 4.06 1.90
N ALA A 177 0.57 2.89 2.51
CA ALA A 177 0.45 1.63 1.77
C ALA A 177 -0.81 1.57 0.88
N SER A 178 -1.88 2.26 1.26
CA SER A 178 -3.20 2.14 0.62
C SER A 178 -3.33 2.77 -0.77
N THR A 179 -2.35 3.57 -1.20
CA THR A 179 -2.36 4.24 -2.51
C THR A 179 -1.01 4.14 -3.22
N SER A 180 -0.20 3.16 -2.82
CA SER A 180 1.04 2.78 -3.50
C SER A 180 0.75 1.72 -4.57
N LEU A 181 1.25 1.93 -5.78
CA LEU A 181 1.15 0.99 -6.90
C LEU A 181 2.19 -0.14 -6.75
N LEU A 182 2.00 -0.96 -5.72
CA LEU A 182 2.90 -2.06 -5.38
C LEU A 182 2.14 -3.37 -5.22
N PRO A 183 2.72 -4.51 -5.65
CA PRO A 183 2.08 -5.80 -5.44
C PRO A 183 1.93 -6.17 -3.96
N SER A 184 2.77 -5.60 -3.08
CA SER A 184 2.61 -5.73 -1.63
C SER A 184 1.36 -5.01 -1.10
N SER A 185 1.00 -3.84 -1.64
CA SER A 185 -0.28 -3.17 -1.38
C SER A 185 -1.46 -3.98 -1.93
N PHE A 186 -1.31 -4.61 -3.10
CA PHE A 186 -2.34 -5.52 -3.61
C PHE A 186 -2.54 -6.75 -2.71
N SER A 187 -1.45 -7.36 -2.23
CA SER A 187 -1.51 -8.44 -1.23
C SER A 187 -2.15 -7.97 0.09
N MET A 188 -1.93 -6.71 0.50
CA MET A 188 -2.58 -6.08 1.65
C MET A 188 -4.11 -5.99 1.47
N TYR A 189 -4.59 -5.60 0.29
CA TYR A 189 -6.03 -5.60 -0.01
C TYR A 189 -6.59 -7.03 0.03
N ALA A 190 -5.89 -7.97 -0.60
CA ALA A 190 -6.31 -9.37 -0.69
C ALA A 190 -6.35 -10.05 0.69
N ILE A 191 -5.38 -9.82 1.58
CA ILE A 191 -5.40 -10.42 2.93
C ILE A 191 -6.46 -9.80 3.83
N SER A 192 -6.75 -8.50 3.67
CA SER A 192 -7.87 -7.85 4.34
C SER A 192 -9.20 -8.46 3.92
N LEU A 193 -9.41 -8.62 2.60
CA LEU A 193 -10.61 -9.21 2.05
C LEU A 193 -10.73 -10.72 2.36
N SER A 194 -9.63 -11.47 2.26
CA SER A 194 -9.60 -12.91 2.60
C SER A 194 -9.94 -13.12 4.08
N SER A 195 -9.38 -12.30 4.97
CA SER A 195 -9.73 -12.30 6.40
C SER A 195 -11.20 -11.94 6.62
N ALA A 196 -11.74 -10.96 5.89
CA ALA A 196 -13.15 -10.61 5.96
C ALA A 196 -14.07 -11.78 5.52
N MET A 197 -13.79 -12.39 4.36
CA MET A 197 -14.53 -13.54 3.84
C MET A 197 -14.48 -14.73 4.80
N PHE A 198 -13.31 -14.97 5.39
CA PHE A 198 -13.14 -15.97 6.43
C PHE A 198 -14.04 -15.68 7.64
N LEU A 199 -14.06 -14.44 8.13
CA LEU A 199 -14.88 -14.04 9.26
C LEU A 199 -16.39 -14.10 8.97
N PHE A 200 -16.81 -13.88 7.71
CA PHE A 200 -18.18 -14.12 7.25
C PHE A 200 -18.53 -15.61 7.08
N GLY A 201 -17.59 -16.54 7.23
CA GLY A 201 -17.80 -17.97 7.03
C GLY A 201 -17.75 -18.42 5.56
N MET A 202 -17.37 -17.53 4.65
CA MET A 202 -17.26 -17.77 3.21
C MET A 202 -15.87 -18.37 2.87
N HIS A 203 -15.60 -19.57 3.39
CA HIS A 203 -14.29 -20.22 3.32
C HIS A 203 -13.75 -20.40 1.88
N ALA A 204 -14.62 -20.73 0.92
CA ALA A 204 -14.19 -20.88 -0.48
C ALA A 204 -13.73 -19.56 -1.11
N MET A 205 -14.43 -18.46 -0.80
CA MET A 205 -14.03 -17.12 -1.25
C MET A 205 -12.77 -16.63 -0.54
N ALA A 206 -12.60 -16.96 0.75
CA ALA A 206 -11.38 -16.63 1.48
C ALA A 206 -10.13 -17.23 0.82
N VAL A 207 -10.19 -18.51 0.43
CA VAL A 207 -9.10 -19.20 -0.28
C VAL A 207 -8.92 -18.68 -1.71
N ALA A 208 -10.01 -18.41 -2.43
CA ALA A 208 -9.94 -17.82 -3.77
C ALA A 208 -9.22 -16.45 -3.76
N VAL A 209 -9.62 -15.56 -2.84
CA VAL A 209 -8.99 -14.24 -2.70
C VAL A 209 -7.53 -14.36 -2.24
N ALA A 210 -7.22 -15.32 -1.37
CA ALA A 210 -5.84 -15.60 -0.98
C ALA A 210 -4.98 -16.02 -2.20
N ALA A 211 -5.48 -16.93 -3.04
CA ALA A 211 -4.80 -17.33 -4.27
C ALA A 211 -4.56 -16.12 -5.20
N THR A 212 -5.57 -15.25 -5.38
CA THR A 212 -5.42 -14.01 -6.16
C THR A 212 -4.34 -13.09 -5.57
N GLY A 213 -4.31 -12.89 -4.26
CA GLY A 213 -3.31 -12.05 -3.57
C GLY A 213 -1.88 -12.57 -3.65
N VAL A 214 -1.71 -13.90 -3.71
CA VAL A 214 -0.41 -14.56 -3.86
C VAL A 214 0.07 -14.49 -5.31
N ILE A 215 -0.80 -14.79 -6.28
CA ILE A 215 -0.37 -14.92 -7.69
C ILE A 215 -0.22 -13.55 -8.34
N LEU A 216 -1.18 -12.63 -8.17
CA LEU A 216 -1.14 -11.30 -8.78
C LEU A 216 -0.39 -10.28 -7.95
N GLY A 217 -0.49 -10.38 -6.62
CA GLY A 217 0.25 -9.50 -5.71
C GLY A 217 1.68 -10.00 -5.58
N TRP A 218 1.94 -10.80 -4.55
CA TRP A 218 3.30 -11.20 -4.24
C TRP A 218 3.36 -12.69 -3.86
N PRO A 219 4.06 -13.54 -4.62
CA PRO A 219 4.08 -14.99 -4.38
C PRO A 219 4.54 -15.38 -2.96
N PHE A 220 5.48 -14.62 -2.39
CA PHE A 220 6.00 -14.88 -1.06
C PHE A 220 4.97 -14.59 0.05
N SER A 221 3.94 -13.77 -0.23
CA SER A 221 2.85 -13.50 0.72
C SER A 221 2.03 -14.73 1.08
N ILE A 222 2.24 -15.87 0.41
CA ILE A 222 1.63 -17.16 0.74
C ILE A 222 1.76 -17.51 2.24
N LEU A 223 2.88 -17.16 2.88
CA LEU A 223 3.09 -17.38 4.31
C LEU A 223 2.13 -16.57 5.17
N ALA A 224 1.82 -15.33 4.77
CA ALA A 224 0.84 -14.49 5.47
C ALA A 224 -0.60 -15.00 5.27
N PHE A 225 -0.92 -15.59 4.12
CA PHE A 225 -2.23 -16.19 3.85
C PHE A 225 -2.44 -17.58 4.46
N LEU A 226 -1.36 -18.24 4.90
CA LEU A 226 -1.37 -19.63 5.34
C LEU A 226 -2.36 -19.89 6.49
N PRO A 227 -2.42 -19.10 7.57
CA PRO A 227 -3.34 -19.36 8.67
C PRO A 227 -4.81 -19.37 8.23
N VAL A 228 -5.23 -18.35 7.48
CA VAL A 228 -6.61 -18.22 6.98
C VAL A 228 -6.94 -19.32 5.99
N THR A 229 -6.01 -19.66 5.10
CA THR A 229 -6.19 -20.67 4.06
C THR A 229 -6.30 -22.07 4.66
N VAL A 230 -5.35 -22.46 5.52
CA VAL A 230 -5.34 -23.79 6.16
C VAL A 230 -6.60 -23.99 7.00
N TYR A 231 -7.00 -23.00 7.79
CA TYR A 231 -8.22 -23.14 8.59
C TYR A 231 -9.48 -23.21 7.72
N SER A 232 -9.55 -22.43 6.65
CA SER A 232 -10.69 -22.46 5.71
C SER A 232 -10.80 -23.80 4.98
N LEU A 233 -9.66 -24.40 4.57
CA LEU A 233 -9.60 -25.74 4.01
C LEU A 233 -10.05 -26.80 5.03
N HIS A 234 -9.60 -26.70 6.29
CA HIS A 234 -10.03 -27.63 7.34
C HIS A 234 -11.55 -27.55 7.60
N ARG A 235 -12.16 -26.37 7.50
CA ARG A 235 -13.62 -26.19 7.71
C ARG A 235 -14.46 -26.66 6.54
N ARG A 236 -14.07 -26.38 5.29
CA ARG A 236 -14.86 -26.67 4.08
C ARG A 236 -13.97 -27.14 2.93
N PHE A 237 -13.30 -28.29 3.11
CA PHE A 237 -12.26 -28.78 2.20
C PHE A 237 -12.68 -28.78 0.73
N LYS A 238 -13.73 -29.50 0.34
CA LYS A 238 -14.12 -29.65 -1.08
C LYS A 238 -14.32 -28.31 -1.78
N GLN A 239 -15.09 -27.41 -1.17
CA GLN A 239 -15.41 -26.10 -1.77
C GLN A 239 -14.19 -25.17 -1.80
N ALA A 240 -13.44 -25.11 -0.69
CA ALA A 240 -12.29 -24.22 -0.57
C ALA A 240 -11.08 -24.69 -1.39
N PHE A 241 -10.87 -26.00 -1.49
CA PHE A 241 -9.83 -26.58 -2.32
C PHE A 241 -10.15 -26.37 -3.80
N LEU A 242 -11.38 -26.65 -4.23
CA LEU A 242 -11.77 -26.47 -5.63
C LEU A 242 -11.70 -25.00 -6.06
N SER A 243 -12.17 -24.07 -5.20
CA SER A 243 -12.06 -22.64 -5.51
C SER A 243 -10.62 -22.17 -5.58
N GLY A 244 -9.77 -22.61 -4.64
CA GLY A 244 -8.34 -22.31 -4.63
C GLY A 244 -7.62 -22.81 -5.87
N VAL A 245 -7.82 -24.07 -6.24
CA VAL A 245 -7.21 -24.68 -7.44
C VAL A 245 -7.70 -24.00 -8.71
N LEU A 246 -9.02 -23.81 -8.86
CA LEU A 246 -9.59 -23.19 -10.06
C LEU A 246 -9.06 -21.78 -10.29
N ILE A 247 -9.07 -20.94 -9.24
CA ILE A 247 -8.54 -19.57 -9.32
C ILE A 247 -7.05 -19.58 -9.59
N SER A 248 -6.29 -20.45 -8.91
CA SER A 248 -4.84 -20.53 -9.12
C SER A 248 -4.47 -20.92 -10.54
N LEU A 249 -5.11 -21.96 -11.09
CA LEU A 249 -4.88 -22.41 -12.46
C LEU A 249 -5.29 -21.34 -13.48
N THR A 250 -6.43 -20.69 -13.26
CA THR A 250 -6.94 -19.64 -14.15
C THR A 250 -5.98 -18.45 -14.18
N LEU A 251 -5.53 -17.96 -13.02
CA LEU A 251 -4.64 -16.81 -12.94
C LEU A 251 -3.22 -17.13 -13.44
N LEU A 252 -2.69 -18.32 -13.17
CA LEU A 252 -1.41 -18.75 -13.70
C LEU A 252 -1.46 -18.90 -15.23
N ALA A 253 -2.51 -19.52 -15.76
CA ALA A 253 -2.70 -19.63 -17.21
C ALA A 253 -2.82 -18.25 -17.86
N LEU A 254 -3.62 -17.35 -17.27
CA LEU A 254 -3.75 -15.97 -17.74
C LEU A 254 -2.41 -15.23 -17.68
N SER A 255 -1.65 -15.38 -16.59
CA SER A 255 -0.32 -14.79 -16.44
C SER A 255 0.62 -15.27 -17.54
N VAL A 256 0.68 -16.57 -17.81
CA VAL A 256 1.55 -17.15 -18.85
C VAL A 256 1.15 -16.66 -20.25
N VAL A 257 -0.14 -16.55 -20.54
CA VAL A 257 -0.62 -16.02 -21.83
C VAL A 257 -0.24 -14.55 -21.99
N VAL A 258 -0.42 -13.74 -20.94
CA VAL A 258 -0.02 -12.33 -20.96
C VAL A 258 1.49 -12.20 -21.08
N ASP A 259 2.25 -12.98 -20.30
CA ASP A 259 3.70 -13.00 -20.36
C ASP A 259 4.18 -13.38 -21.77
N TYR A 260 3.56 -14.37 -22.42
CA TYR A 260 3.85 -14.71 -23.82
C TYR A 260 3.63 -13.53 -24.78
N HIS A 261 2.50 -12.83 -24.64
CA HIS A 261 2.16 -11.72 -25.52
C HIS A 261 3.12 -10.53 -25.38
N TYR A 262 3.52 -10.20 -24.14
CA TYR A 262 4.35 -9.03 -23.88
C TYR A 262 5.84 -9.30 -24.03
N TYR A 263 6.32 -10.47 -23.58
CA TYR A 263 7.73 -10.85 -23.70
C TYR A 263 8.10 -11.50 -25.03
N GLY A 264 7.11 -11.90 -25.84
CA GLY A 264 7.34 -12.54 -27.13
C GLY A 264 7.87 -13.98 -27.04
N LYS A 265 7.86 -14.59 -25.85
CA LYS A 265 8.30 -15.98 -25.60
C LYS A 265 7.46 -16.64 -24.52
N TRP A 266 7.29 -17.96 -24.60
CA TRP A 266 6.61 -18.72 -23.55
C TRP A 266 7.45 -18.68 -22.27
N THR A 267 6.93 -17.98 -21.26
CA THR A 267 7.58 -17.84 -19.96
C THR A 267 6.53 -17.62 -18.87
N SER A 268 6.93 -17.79 -17.62
CA SER A 268 6.08 -17.53 -16.46
C SER A 268 6.83 -16.63 -15.50
N SER A 269 6.44 -15.36 -15.43
CA SER A 269 7.08 -14.38 -14.57
C SER A 269 6.99 -14.78 -13.09
N VAL A 270 5.86 -15.36 -12.69
CA VAL A 270 5.63 -15.87 -11.33
C VAL A 270 6.66 -16.95 -10.97
N MET A 271 6.89 -17.92 -11.88
CA MET A 271 7.86 -18.99 -11.64
C MET A 271 9.30 -18.48 -11.72
N ASN A 272 9.63 -17.62 -12.68
CA ASN A 272 10.96 -17.04 -12.81
C ASN A 272 11.34 -16.25 -11.55
N LEU A 273 10.40 -15.48 -11.00
CA LEU A 273 10.59 -14.72 -9.76
C LEU A 273 10.83 -15.64 -8.56
N LEU A 274 10.06 -16.73 -8.43
CA LEU A 274 10.27 -17.72 -7.37
C LEU A 274 11.64 -18.40 -7.49
N VAL A 275 11.99 -18.85 -8.69
CA VAL A 275 13.28 -19.48 -8.99
C VAL A 275 14.43 -18.55 -8.67
N TYR A 276 14.35 -17.29 -9.11
CA TYR A 276 15.39 -16.29 -8.89
C TYR A 276 15.65 -16.03 -7.40
N ASN A 277 14.59 -15.87 -6.60
CA ASN A 277 14.74 -15.56 -5.17
C ASN A 277 15.08 -16.80 -4.32
N VAL A 278 14.62 -18.00 -4.69
CA VAL A 278 14.87 -19.23 -3.90
C VAL A 278 16.22 -19.87 -4.23
N LEU A 279 16.64 -19.87 -5.50
CA LEU A 279 17.90 -20.49 -5.93
C LEU A 279 19.10 -19.53 -5.91
N GLY A 280 18.97 -18.36 -5.28
CA GLY A 280 20.09 -17.45 -5.02
C GLY A 280 20.56 -16.67 -6.25
N GLY A 281 19.64 -16.26 -7.14
CA GLY A 281 19.97 -15.56 -8.37
C GLY A 281 20.42 -14.10 -8.21
N GLY A 282 20.31 -13.50 -7.01
CA GLY A 282 20.53 -12.07 -6.82
C GLY A 282 21.50 -11.70 -5.71
N GLU A 283 22.49 -10.85 -6.02
CA GLU A 283 23.26 -10.07 -5.06
C GLU A 283 22.40 -8.90 -4.52
N SER A 284 21.21 -9.17 -3.95
CA SER A 284 20.30 -8.12 -3.46
C SER A 284 20.93 -7.22 -2.38
N HIS A 285 21.96 -7.72 -1.69
CA HIS A 285 22.80 -6.96 -0.76
C HIS A 285 23.56 -5.79 -1.41
N LEU A 286 23.68 -5.75 -2.75
CA LEU A 286 24.26 -4.61 -3.49
C LEU A 286 23.52 -3.30 -3.22
N TYR A 287 22.21 -3.36 -2.92
CA TYR A 287 21.39 -2.20 -2.59
C TYR A 287 21.35 -1.91 -1.09
N GLY A 288 22.15 -2.61 -0.29
CA GLY A 288 22.24 -2.46 1.16
C GLY A 288 21.71 -3.68 1.92
N THR A 289 22.08 -3.76 3.20
CA THR A 289 21.52 -4.73 4.14
C THR A 289 21.16 -4.00 5.42
N GLU A 290 20.14 -4.48 6.10
CA GLU A 290 19.58 -3.82 7.28
C GLU A 290 19.62 -4.72 8.50
N GLY A 291 19.80 -4.11 9.67
CA GLY A 291 19.92 -4.84 10.94
C GLY A 291 18.64 -5.59 11.35
N PRO A 292 18.71 -6.52 12.33
CA PRO A 292 17.55 -7.31 12.77
C PRO A 292 16.37 -6.46 13.28
N LEU A 293 16.65 -5.28 13.85
CA LEU A 293 15.64 -4.40 14.43
C LEU A 293 14.95 -3.48 13.40
N TYR A 294 15.30 -3.56 12.12
CA TYR A 294 14.80 -2.67 11.07
C TYR A 294 13.26 -2.62 11.05
N TYR A 295 12.60 -3.78 10.98
CA TYR A 295 11.15 -3.85 10.90
C TYR A 295 10.44 -3.41 12.18
N LEU A 296 11.08 -3.57 13.36
CA LEU A 296 10.54 -3.04 14.61
C LEU A 296 10.63 -1.51 14.65
N LYS A 297 11.77 -0.93 14.22
CA LYS A 297 11.94 0.53 14.12
C LYS A 297 10.98 1.13 13.09
N ASN A 298 10.93 0.56 11.90
CA ASN A 298 10.06 1.01 10.83
C ASN A 298 8.57 0.85 11.20
N GLY A 299 8.18 -0.31 11.72
CA GLY A 299 6.83 -0.54 12.20
C GLY A 299 6.44 0.40 13.35
N PHE A 300 7.36 0.72 14.26
CA PHE A 300 7.11 1.70 15.31
C PHE A 300 6.93 3.11 14.74
N ASN A 301 7.68 3.52 13.72
CA ASN A 301 7.41 4.78 13.04
C ASN A 301 6.00 4.79 12.39
N ASN A 302 5.59 3.67 11.78
CA ASN A 302 4.31 3.60 11.08
C ASN A 302 3.07 3.51 11.99
N PHE A 303 3.20 2.81 13.13
CA PHE A 303 2.08 2.44 14.00
C PHE A 303 2.26 2.90 15.46
N ASN A 304 3.42 3.45 15.84
CA ASN A 304 3.74 3.88 17.20
C ASN A 304 3.45 2.76 18.23
N PHE A 305 2.79 3.12 19.33
CA PHE A 305 2.36 2.15 20.35
C PHE A 305 1.32 1.13 19.85
N ALA A 306 0.66 1.35 18.70
CA ALA A 306 -0.22 0.33 18.13
C ALA A 306 0.58 -0.91 17.71
N LEU A 307 1.82 -0.77 17.24
CA LEU A 307 2.70 -1.93 17.00
C LEU A 307 2.96 -2.68 18.29
N ILE A 308 3.30 -1.97 19.37
CA ILE A 308 3.57 -2.58 20.68
C ILE A 308 2.34 -3.38 21.14
N PHE A 309 1.15 -2.79 21.06
CA PHE A 309 -0.10 -3.49 21.38
C PHE A 309 -0.33 -4.71 20.48
N ALA A 310 -0.09 -4.59 19.18
CA ALA A 310 -0.19 -5.72 18.27
C ALA A 310 0.77 -6.86 18.66
N LEU A 311 2.01 -6.56 19.06
CA LEU A 311 2.96 -7.57 19.50
C LEU A 311 2.55 -8.26 20.81
N PHE A 312 2.01 -7.49 21.77
CA PHE A 312 1.53 -8.03 23.06
C PHE A 312 0.22 -8.82 22.99
N PHE A 313 -0.49 -8.81 21.86
CA PHE A 313 -1.75 -9.54 21.71
C PHE A 313 -1.62 -11.03 22.07
N VAL A 314 -0.52 -11.71 21.67
CA VAL A 314 -0.27 -13.13 22.01
C VAL A 314 -0.20 -13.37 23.53
N ALA A 315 0.33 -12.43 24.30
CA ALA A 315 0.43 -12.56 25.76
C ALA A 315 -0.95 -12.56 26.45
N THR A 316 -1.99 -12.07 25.78
CA THR A 316 -3.37 -12.07 26.32
C THR A 316 -4.18 -13.30 25.99
N LEU A 317 -3.70 -14.16 25.09
CA LEU A 317 -4.40 -15.40 24.71
C LEU A 317 -4.72 -16.32 25.89
N PRO A 318 -3.84 -16.50 26.91
CA PRO A 318 -4.16 -17.33 28.08
C PRO A 318 -5.29 -16.76 28.96
N VAL A 319 -5.47 -15.44 28.94
CA VAL A 319 -6.37 -14.70 29.83
C VAL A 319 -7.75 -14.49 29.19
N THR A 320 -7.85 -14.60 27.86
CA THR A 320 -9.08 -14.29 27.12
C THR A 320 -10.00 -15.52 27.02
N LYS A 321 -11.26 -15.41 27.46
CA LYS A 321 -12.23 -16.53 27.49
C LYS A 321 -12.40 -17.23 26.12
N LYS A 322 -12.48 -18.56 26.18
CA LYS A 322 -12.39 -19.60 25.11
C LYS A 322 -13.27 -19.48 23.84
N LYS A 323 -14.27 -18.59 23.73
CA LYS A 323 -15.28 -18.68 22.64
C LYS A 323 -14.91 -17.93 21.34
N TYR A 324 -14.13 -16.85 21.41
CA TYR A 324 -13.83 -15.96 20.26
C TYR A 324 -12.34 -15.86 19.92
N ALA A 325 -11.47 -16.36 20.79
CA ALA A 325 -10.02 -16.33 20.61
C ALA A 325 -9.48 -17.03 19.34
N PRO A 326 -10.00 -18.20 18.87
CA PRO A 326 -9.33 -18.93 17.79
C PRO A 326 -9.43 -18.22 16.44
N ASP A 327 -10.61 -17.70 16.08
CA ASP A 327 -10.80 -17.04 14.78
C ASP A 327 -10.07 -15.69 14.72
N LEU A 328 -10.01 -14.96 15.83
CA LEU A 328 -9.22 -13.72 15.90
C LEU A 328 -7.71 -14.01 15.83
N LEU A 329 -7.25 -15.08 16.50
CA LEU A 329 -5.86 -15.53 16.40
C LEU A 329 -5.48 -15.91 14.98
N ILE A 330 -6.37 -16.57 14.23
CA ILE A 330 -6.12 -16.91 12.82
C ILE A 330 -5.94 -15.65 11.98
N VAL A 331 -6.76 -14.62 12.19
CA VAL A 331 -6.66 -13.34 11.47
C VAL A 331 -5.39 -12.56 11.85
N VAL A 332 -4.96 -12.62 13.11
CA VAL A 332 -3.82 -11.83 13.60
C VAL A 332 -2.48 -12.57 13.47
N SER A 333 -2.47 -13.90 13.48
CA SER A 333 -1.25 -14.73 13.38
C SER A 333 -0.32 -14.40 12.21
N PRO A 334 -0.80 -13.96 11.02
CA PRO A 334 0.08 -13.53 9.94
C PRO A 334 1.05 -12.41 10.35
N VAL A 335 0.67 -11.53 11.29
CA VAL A 335 1.55 -10.46 11.79
C VAL A 335 2.86 -11.06 12.32
N TYR A 336 2.78 -12.11 13.14
CA TYR A 336 3.98 -12.72 13.74
C TYR A 336 4.75 -13.59 12.76
N ILE A 337 4.06 -14.40 11.96
CA ILE A 337 4.67 -15.28 10.96
C ILE A 337 5.44 -14.44 9.95
N TRP A 338 4.82 -13.38 9.44
CA TRP A 338 5.39 -12.52 8.43
C TRP A 338 6.53 -11.66 8.97
N LEU A 339 6.36 -11.04 10.16
CA LEU A 339 7.44 -10.28 10.80
C LEU A 339 8.66 -11.15 11.06
N ALA A 340 8.48 -12.38 11.55
CA ALA A 340 9.59 -13.30 11.78
C ALA A 340 10.28 -13.66 10.46
N PHE A 341 9.52 -14.09 9.45
CA PHE A 341 10.06 -14.48 8.15
C PHE A 341 10.83 -13.35 7.47
N MET A 342 10.25 -12.15 7.41
CA MET A 342 10.88 -10.99 6.79
C MET A 342 12.11 -10.52 7.56
N SER A 343 12.08 -10.56 8.91
CA SER A 343 13.24 -10.14 9.72
C SER A 343 14.47 -11.03 9.54
N LEU A 344 14.27 -12.29 9.15
CA LEU A 344 15.37 -13.22 8.83
C LEU A 344 16.06 -12.89 7.50
N GLN A 345 15.41 -12.13 6.61
CA GLN A 345 16.01 -11.78 5.33
C GLN A 345 17.08 -10.68 5.51
N PRO A 346 18.23 -10.78 4.82
CA PRO A 346 19.29 -9.78 4.90
C PRO A 346 18.86 -8.45 4.26
N HIS A 347 18.20 -8.53 3.10
CA HIS A 347 17.60 -7.40 2.41
C HIS A 347 16.24 -7.08 3.03
N LYS A 348 16.01 -5.81 3.37
CA LYS A 348 14.78 -5.38 4.04
C LYS A 348 14.30 -4.05 3.47
N GLU A 349 13.00 -3.95 3.27
CA GLU A 349 12.35 -2.75 2.77
C GLU A 349 10.99 -2.58 3.45
N GLU A 350 10.60 -1.34 3.72
CA GLU A 350 9.33 -1.02 4.37
C GLU A 350 8.11 -1.66 3.67
N ARG A 351 8.07 -1.58 2.32
CA ARG A 351 6.95 -2.11 1.53
C ARG A 351 6.75 -3.62 1.68
N PHE A 352 7.73 -4.38 2.16
CA PHE A 352 7.60 -5.82 2.40
C PHE A 352 6.64 -6.13 3.55
N LEU A 353 6.40 -5.18 4.47
CA LEU A 353 5.44 -5.35 5.56
C LEU A 353 4.01 -4.91 5.23
N TYR A 354 3.77 -4.24 4.10
CA TYR A 354 2.43 -3.77 3.73
C TYR A 354 1.35 -4.83 3.84
N PRO A 355 1.55 -6.12 3.46
CA PRO A 355 0.51 -7.13 3.57
C PRO A 355 -0.12 -7.23 4.96
N ILE A 356 0.65 -7.08 6.04
CA ILE A 356 0.15 -7.27 7.40
C ILE A 356 -0.35 -5.98 8.08
N TYR A 357 -0.23 -4.81 7.44
CA TYR A 357 -0.58 -3.52 8.06
C TYR A 357 -2.01 -3.48 8.62
N PRO A 358 -3.06 -3.93 7.89
CA PRO A 358 -4.41 -3.98 8.42
C PRO A 358 -4.56 -4.92 9.61
N LEU A 359 -3.78 -6.01 9.63
CA LEU A 359 -3.81 -7.01 10.71
C LEU A 359 -3.11 -6.53 11.98
N ILE A 360 -2.09 -5.67 11.85
CA ILE A 360 -1.50 -4.93 12.98
C ILE A 360 -2.58 -4.06 13.63
N CYS A 361 -3.38 -3.34 12.83
CA CYS A 361 -4.50 -2.54 13.34
C CYS A 361 -5.55 -3.39 14.07
N VAL A 362 -5.90 -4.57 13.55
CA VAL A 362 -6.82 -5.51 14.23
C VAL A 362 -6.24 -6.01 15.56
N ALA A 363 -4.97 -6.40 15.58
CA ALA A 363 -4.29 -6.89 16.78
C ALA A 363 -4.21 -5.81 17.86
N ALA A 364 -3.83 -4.59 17.48
CA ALA A 364 -3.78 -3.44 18.37
C ALA A 364 -5.18 -3.09 18.92
N ALA A 365 -6.21 -3.11 18.07
CA ALA A 365 -7.58 -2.85 18.48
C ALA A 365 -8.13 -3.90 19.46
N ALA A 366 -7.70 -5.16 19.34
CA ALA A 366 -8.07 -6.21 20.29
C ALA A 366 -7.53 -5.95 21.70
N MET A 367 -6.38 -5.30 21.79
CA MET A 367 -5.74 -4.87 23.04
C MET A 367 -6.30 -3.56 23.57
N ALA A 368 -6.80 -2.69 22.68
CA ALA A 368 -7.29 -1.36 23.02
C ALA A 368 -8.43 -1.36 24.07
N LYS A 369 -9.21 -2.45 24.19
CA LYS A 369 -10.26 -2.58 25.23
C LYS A 369 -9.72 -2.57 26.67
N TYR A 370 -8.44 -2.89 26.86
CA TYR A 370 -7.77 -2.87 28.16
C TYR A 370 -7.07 -1.53 28.44
N VAL A 371 -7.12 -0.60 27.50
CA VAL A 371 -6.38 0.67 27.52
C VAL A 371 -7.36 1.82 27.64
N ARG A 372 -7.00 2.87 28.40
CA ARG A 372 -7.84 4.06 28.56
C ARG A 372 -8.05 4.76 27.19
N PRO A 373 -9.27 5.20 26.84
CA PRO A 373 -9.55 5.87 25.55
C PRO A 373 -8.64 7.06 25.24
N LEU A 374 -8.18 7.79 26.26
CA LEU A 374 -7.24 8.90 26.11
C LEU A 374 -5.90 8.47 25.48
N LEU A 375 -5.37 7.30 25.85
CA LEU A 375 -4.12 6.78 25.31
C LEU A 375 -4.30 6.36 23.85
N ILE A 376 -5.47 5.81 23.49
CA ILE A 376 -5.81 5.52 22.09
C ILE A 376 -5.85 6.82 21.28
N GLY A 377 -6.48 7.87 21.81
CA GLY A 377 -6.49 9.20 21.19
C GLY A 377 -5.08 9.73 20.92
N LEU A 378 -4.18 9.65 21.91
CA LEU A 378 -2.78 10.07 21.76
C LEU A 378 -2.05 9.29 20.64
N ILE A 379 -2.23 7.97 20.57
CA ILE A 379 -1.62 7.13 19.52
C ILE A 379 -2.07 7.58 18.12
N LEU A 380 -3.35 7.89 17.97
CA LEU A 380 -3.92 8.34 16.70
C LEU A 380 -3.41 9.74 16.34
N CYS A 381 -3.29 10.65 17.31
CA CYS A 381 -2.71 11.98 17.10
C CYS A 381 -1.24 11.94 16.66
N VAL A 382 -0.40 11.11 17.31
CA VAL A 382 1.01 10.94 16.92
C VAL A 382 1.11 10.34 15.52
N SER A 383 0.26 9.36 15.20
CA SER A 383 0.24 8.73 13.88
C SER A 383 -0.14 9.73 12.79
N HIS A 384 -1.16 10.56 13.03
CA HIS A 384 -1.58 11.60 12.10
C HIS A 384 -0.53 12.71 11.95
N SER A 385 0.12 13.10 13.05
CA SER A 385 1.23 14.07 13.04
C SER A 385 2.39 13.58 12.17
N ARG A 386 2.73 12.29 12.22
CA ARG A 386 3.73 11.71 11.31
C ARG A 386 3.28 11.79 9.86
N THR A 387 2.04 11.43 9.55
CA THR A 387 1.50 11.54 8.18
C THR A 387 1.65 12.98 7.66
N PHE A 388 1.25 13.97 8.47
CA PHE A 388 1.41 15.38 8.13
C PHE A 388 2.89 15.76 7.93
N SER A 389 3.78 15.32 8.81
CA SER A 389 5.23 15.60 8.70
C SER A 389 5.83 15.03 7.42
N ILE A 390 5.40 13.84 6.98
CA ILE A 390 5.95 13.21 5.78
C ILE A 390 5.45 13.91 4.53
N ILE A 391 4.16 14.18 4.45
CA ILE A 391 3.56 14.88 3.30
C ILE A 391 4.24 16.25 3.11
N ASN A 392 4.37 17.04 4.17
CA ASN A 392 4.95 18.39 4.04
C ASN A 392 6.47 18.39 3.96
N GLY A 393 7.15 17.44 4.63
CA GLY A 393 8.60 17.41 4.71
C GLY A 393 9.29 16.74 3.53
N TYR A 394 8.60 15.86 2.80
CA TYR A 394 9.20 15.01 1.76
C TYR A 394 8.49 15.08 0.40
N ALA A 395 7.55 16.01 0.20
CA ALA A 395 6.87 16.19 -1.11
C ALA A 395 7.72 16.88 -2.19
N ALA A 396 8.89 17.42 -1.85
CA ALA A 396 9.74 18.16 -2.78
C ALA A 396 9.97 17.47 -4.14
N PRO A 397 10.20 16.14 -4.22
CA PRO A 397 10.37 15.46 -5.52
C PRO A 397 9.14 15.47 -6.41
N LEU A 398 7.91 15.52 -5.86
CA LEU A 398 6.70 15.67 -6.67
C LEU A 398 6.43 17.13 -7.02
N GLU A 399 6.67 18.05 -6.07
CA GLU A 399 6.43 19.48 -6.27
C GLU A 399 7.37 20.10 -7.30
N ILE A 400 8.66 19.74 -7.28
CA ILE A 400 9.65 20.39 -8.14
C ILE A 400 9.39 20.14 -9.64
N TYR A 401 8.83 18.98 -10.00
CA TYR A 401 8.51 18.63 -11.39
C TYR A 401 7.28 19.39 -11.92
N LYS A 402 6.41 19.93 -11.04
CA LYS A 402 5.27 20.78 -11.46
C LYS A 402 5.73 22.09 -12.08
N HIS A 403 6.94 22.55 -11.74
CA HIS A 403 7.50 23.77 -12.33
C HIS A 403 7.82 23.63 -13.83
N PHE A 404 7.90 22.41 -14.37
CA PHE A 404 8.11 22.23 -15.81
C PHE A 404 6.95 22.75 -16.67
N GLU A 405 5.75 22.92 -16.11
CA GLU A 405 4.61 23.50 -16.82
C GLU A 405 4.82 24.99 -17.17
N HIS A 406 5.68 25.70 -16.44
CA HIS A 406 5.82 27.15 -16.53
C HIS A 406 7.08 27.64 -17.27
N HIS A 407 7.90 26.73 -17.80
CA HIS A 407 9.18 27.09 -18.44
C HIS A 407 9.07 27.20 -19.98
N TYR A 408 8.67 28.38 -20.45
CA TYR A 408 8.61 28.73 -21.88
C TYR A 408 9.99 28.81 -22.57
N ASP A 409 11.08 28.93 -21.80
CA ASP A 409 12.44 29.07 -22.33
C ASP A 409 13.07 27.72 -22.75
N ALA A 410 12.45 26.60 -22.37
CA ALA A 410 12.87 25.27 -22.78
C ALA A 410 12.33 24.98 -24.19
N GLY A 411 13.21 25.06 -25.19
CA GLY A 411 12.85 24.66 -26.56
C GLY A 411 12.38 23.20 -26.62
N SER A 412 11.49 22.90 -27.58
CA SER A 412 11.03 21.54 -27.86
C SER A 412 12.21 20.59 -28.08
N GLY A 413 12.14 19.40 -27.48
CA GLY A 413 13.25 18.44 -27.46
C GLY A 413 14.23 18.64 -26.31
N ALA A 414 13.77 19.21 -25.20
CA ALA A 414 14.60 19.38 -24.00
C ALA A 414 14.94 18.02 -23.37
N VAL A 415 16.11 17.93 -22.75
CA VAL A 415 16.56 16.75 -21.99
C VAL A 415 16.58 17.10 -20.51
N VAL A 416 15.88 16.31 -19.70
CA VAL A 416 15.92 16.41 -18.24
C VAL A 416 16.97 15.46 -17.71
N CYS A 417 17.99 15.99 -17.03
CA CYS A 417 19.06 15.20 -16.44
C CYS A 417 18.86 15.08 -14.92
N VAL A 418 18.71 13.86 -14.42
CA VAL A 418 18.51 13.57 -13.00
C VAL A 418 19.80 13.01 -12.41
N GLY A 419 20.24 13.57 -11.28
CA GLY A 419 21.44 13.15 -10.56
C GLY A 419 21.18 12.14 -9.45
N SER A 420 21.77 12.37 -8.28
CA SER A 420 21.79 11.40 -7.16
C SER A 420 20.43 11.04 -6.56
N GLU A 421 19.44 11.88 -6.76
CA GLU A 421 18.06 11.63 -6.31
C GLU A 421 17.22 10.89 -7.38
N TRP A 422 17.84 10.14 -8.29
CA TRP A 422 17.14 9.34 -9.30
C TRP A 422 16.11 8.38 -8.70
N HIS A 423 16.38 7.85 -7.51
CA HIS A 423 15.48 6.96 -6.76
C HIS A 423 14.22 7.68 -6.23
N ARG A 424 14.19 9.03 -6.28
CA ARG A 424 13.02 9.87 -5.96
C ARG A 424 12.35 10.47 -7.19
N PHE A 425 12.80 10.10 -8.40
CA PHE A 425 12.14 10.50 -9.63
C PHE A 425 10.64 10.14 -9.56
N PRO A 426 9.71 11.10 -9.75
CA PRO A 426 8.31 10.85 -9.43
C PRO A 426 7.60 9.97 -10.46
N SER A 427 7.91 10.14 -11.75
CA SER A 427 7.53 9.32 -12.91
C SER A 427 7.46 10.20 -14.17
N SER A 428 7.56 9.58 -15.35
CA SER A 428 7.26 10.15 -16.65
C SER A 428 5.85 10.75 -16.76
N PHE A 429 4.90 10.38 -15.89
CA PHE A 429 3.58 11.05 -15.80
C PHE A 429 3.70 12.55 -15.48
N PHE A 430 4.79 12.98 -14.83
CA PHE A 430 5.05 14.37 -14.44
C PHE A 430 6.00 15.09 -15.42
N ILE A 431 6.33 14.46 -16.55
CA ILE A 431 7.20 15.03 -17.58
C ILE A 431 6.36 15.57 -18.72
N PRO A 432 6.43 16.88 -19.04
CA PRO A 432 5.71 17.46 -20.17
C PRO A 432 6.20 16.96 -21.53
N ASP A 433 5.34 17.05 -22.56
CA ASP A 433 5.63 16.50 -23.89
C ASP A 433 6.75 17.22 -24.66
N TYR A 434 7.06 18.48 -24.29
CA TYR A 434 8.19 19.19 -24.89
C TYR A 434 9.55 18.62 -24.46
N VAL A 435 9.60 17.84 -23.38
CA VAL A 435 10.79 17.10 -22.92
C VAL A 435 10.88 15.81 -23.71
N SER A 436 11.90 15.67 -24.54
CA SER A 436 12.10 14.48 -25.37
C SER A 436 12.68 13.31 -24.58
N GLU A 437 13.57 13.58 -23.63
CA GLU A 437 14.30 12.54 -22.92
C GLU A 437 14.54 12.89 -21.45
N VAL A 438 14.46 11.86 -20.59
CA VAL A 438 14.96 11.90 -19.22
C VAL A 438 16.21 11.02 -19.16
N ARG A 439 17.29 11.53 -18.57
CA ARG A 439 18.61 10.90 -18.57
C ARG A 439 19.27 10.97 -17.20
N TRP A 440 20.17 10.03 -16.92
CA TRP A 440 20.90 9.96 -15.65
C TRP A 440 22.28 10.63 -15.75
N ILE A 441 22.65 11.36 -14.71
CA ILE A 441 23.99 11.93 -14.54
C ILE A 441 24.82 10.93 -13.72
N ASP A 442 26.02 10.58 -14.18
CA ASP A 442 26.94 9.74 -13.39
C ASP A 442 27.31 10.47 -12.10
N ASP A 443 26.87 9.93 -10.99
CA ASP A 443 27.10 10.45 -9.64
C ASP A 443 27.91 9.49 -8.76
N GLY A 444 28.50 8.45 -9.36
CA GLY A 444 29.22 7.42 -8.63
C GLY A 444 28.35 6.21 -8.31
N PHE A 445 27.05 6.20 -8.61
CA PHE A 445 26.23 5.00 -8.47
C PHE A 445 26.73 3.88 -9.41
N ARG A 446 26.86 2.67 -8.86
CA ARG A 446 27.38 1.49 -9.59
C ARG A 446 26.38 0.34 -9.70
N GLY A 447 25.16 0.54 -9.21
CA GLY A 447 24.04 -0.33 -9.54
C GLY A 447 23.52 -0.05 -10.95
N LEU A 448 22.80 -1.02 -11.50
CA LEU A 448 22.12 -0.89 -12.78
C LEU A 448 20.93 0.07 -12.64
N LEU A 449 20.92 1.13 -13.45
CA LEU A 449 19.82 2.08 -13.51
C LEU A 449 18.74 1.65 -14.52
N PRO A 450 17.49 2.13 -14.35
CA PRO A 450 16.43 1.94 -15.33
C PRO A 450 16.80 2.56 -16.68
N PHE A 451 16.42 1.92 -17.78
CA PHE A 451 16.60 2.45 -19.15
C PHE A 451 15.25 2.75 -19.79
N PRO A 452 15.15 3.74 -20.68
CA PRO A 452 13.92 3.95 -21.45
C PRO A 452 13.53 2.69 -22.21
N PHE A 453 12.24 2.36 -22.26
CA PHE A 453 11.72 1.39 -23.21
C PHE A 453 12.03 1.86 -24.63
N ASN A 454 12.45 0.92 -25.49
CA ASN A 454 12.77 1.22 -26.88
C ASN A 454 11.86 0.42 -27.82
N SER A 455 10.87 1.11 -28.39
CA SER A 455 9.93 0.52 -29.36
C SER A 455 10.62 -0.03 -30.61
N THR A 456 11.76 0.55 -31.04
CA THR A 456 12.52 0.05 -32.19
C THR A 456 13.23 -1.27 -31.92
N LEU A 457 13.54 -1.57 -30.65
CA LEU A 457 14.13 -2.84 -30.22
C LEU A 457 13.07 -3.90 -29.85
N GLY A 458 11.79 -3.64 -30.10
CA GLY A 458 10.68 -4.55 -29.79
C GLY A 458 9.91 -4.22 -28.50
N GLY A 459 10.17 -3.05 -27.88
CA GLY A 459 9.42 -2.57 -26.72
C GLY A 459 9.46 -3.56 -25.56
N THR A 460 8.30 -4.11 -25.18
CA THR A 460 8.17 -5.09 -24.08
C THR A 460 8.80 -6.45 -24.37
N SER A 461 8.98 -6.78 -25.66
CA SER A 461 9.56 -8.07 -26.09
C SER A 461 11.07 -8.01 -26.23
N ALA A 462 11.68 -6.83 -26.03
CA ALA A 462 13.10 -6.62 -26.19
C ALA A 462 13.91 -7.33 -25.08
N ALA A 463 15.07 -7.85 -25.47
CA ALA A 463 16.12 -8.31 -24.54
C ALA A 463 17.40 -7.46 -24.73
N PRO A 464 17.43 -6.20 -24.27
CA PRO A 464 18.59 -5.36 -24.49
C PRO A 464 19.86 -5.91 -23.81
N PRO A 465 21.03 -5.87 -24.49
CA PRO A 465 22.26 -6.50 -23.98
C PRO A 465 22.88 -5.75 -22.79
N TYR A 466 22.47 -4.50 -22.54
CA TYR A 466 22.94 -3.70 -21.41
C TYR A 466 22.31 -4.10 -20.06
N PHE A 467 21.30 -4.97 -20.05
CA PHE A 467 20.72 -5.49 -18.81
C PHE A 467 21.41 -6.76 -18.33
N ASN A 468 21.48 -6.94 -17.01
CA ASN A 468 22.05 -8.12 -16.37
C ASN A 468 21.33 -8.47 -15.06
N ASN A 469 21.33 -9.75 -14.70
CA ASN A 469 20.73 -10.27 -13.46
C ASN A 469 21.58 -10.06 -12.20
N LYS A 470 22.69 -9.31 -12.30
CA LYS A 470 23.58 -9.01 -11.17
C LYS A 470 23.45 -7.56 -10.70
N ASN A 471 22.51 -6.79 -11.25
CA ASN A 471 22.34 -5.38 -10.93
C ASN A 471 23.61 -4.53 -11.08
N LYS A 472 24.54 -4.94 -11.95
CA LYS A 472 25.78 -4.18 -12.20
C LYS A 472 25.51 -3.05 -13.19
N ALA A 473 26.06 -1.87 -12.92
CA ALA A 473 25.97 -0.71 -13.80
C ALA A 473 26.33 -1.04 -15.26
N SER A 474 25.57 -0.47 -16.19
CA SER A 474 25.88 -0.47 -17.61
C SER A 474 26.68 0.79 -17.97
N PRO A 475 27.69 0.71 -18.87
CA PRO A 475 28.38 1.91 -19.36
C PRO A 475 27.44 2.89 -20.08
N ASP A 476 26.33 2.40 -20.63
CA ASP A 476 25.39 3.20 -21.42
C ASP A 476 24.36 3.96 -20.56
N GLN A 477 24.39 3.80 -19.23
CA GLN A 477 23.33 4.34 -18.36
C GLN A 477 23.47 5.85 -18.08
N PHE A 478 24.62 6.45 -18.40
CA PHE A 478 24.91 7.85 -18.11
C PHE A 478 25.12 8.66 -19.39
N VAL A 479 24.65 9.92 -19.38
CA VAL A 479 24.74 10.83 -20.54
C VAL A 479 25.90 11.83 -20.44
N VAL A 480 26.63 11.80 -19.32
CA VAL A 480 27.69 12.76 -19.02
C VAL A 480 28.99 12.01 -18.76
N ALA A 481 30.06 12.40 -19.46
CA ALA A 481 31.40 11.93 -19.14
C ALA A 481 31.83 12.50 -17.78
N ALA A 482 32.16 11.59 -16.87
CA ALA A 482 32.59 11.86 -15.51
C ALA A 482 33.97 11.24 -15.31
N LEU A 483 34.93 12.03 -14.84
CA LEU A 483 36.28 11.54 -14.52
C LEU A 483 36.57 11.74 -13.02
N PRO A 484 37.27 10.80 -12.38
CA PRO A 484 37.77 10.98 -11.03
C PRO A 484 38.64 12.24 -10.97
N TYR A 485 38.39 13.07 -9.96
CA TYR A 485 39.19 14.26 -9.69
C TYR A 485 39.58 14.29 -8.23
N LEU A 486 40.85 14.52 -7.99
CA LEU A 486 41.46 14.48 -6.68
C LEU A 486 40.83 15.53 -5.76
N ASP A 487 40.14 15.09 -4.70
CA ASP A 487 39.57 15.98 -3.72
C ASP A 487 40.68 16.51 -2.81
N ARG A 488 40.99 17.80 -2.96
CA ARG A 488 42.06 18.44 -2.21
C ARG A 488 41.80 18.45 -0.70
N GLU A 489 40.56 18.62 -0.26
CA GLU A 489 40.21 18.78 1.15
C GLU A 489 40.21 17.45 1.89
N LEU A 490 39.77 16.39 1.19
CA LEU A 490 39.68 15.05 1.75
C LEU A 490 40.97 14.23 1.56
N SER A 491 41.86 14.63 0.65
CA SER A 491 43.11 13.90 0.39
C SER A 491 44.31 14.41 1.21
N PRO A 492 45.16 13.50 1.74
CA PRO A 492 46.36 13.89 2.49
C PRO A 492 47.33 14.76 1.68
N PRO A 493 47.97 15.80 2.27
CA PRO A 493 48.86 16.71 1.55
C PRO A 493 50.00 16.02 0.80
N LEU A 494 50.59 14.97 1.37
CA LEU A 494 51.70 14.25 0.73
C LEU A 494 51.22 13.45 -0.49
N HIS A 495 50.13 12.69 -0.34
CA HIS A 495 49.61 11.82 -1.40
C HIS A 495 48.90 12.62 -2.50
N ARG A 496 48.31 13.78 -2.19
CA ARG A 496 47.70 14.62 -3.24
C ARG A 496 48.75 15.35 -4.09
N SER A 497 49.93 15.61 -3.52
CA SER A 497 51.00 16.35 -4.19
C SER A 497 51.97 15.46 -4.98
N PHE A 498 52.10 14.18 -4.63
CA PHE A 498 53.03 13.26 -5.28
C PHE A 498 52.36 11.95 -5.68
N PHE A 499 52.49 11.57 -6.95
CA PHE A 499 52.04 10.27 -7.45
C PHE A 499 53.01 9.17 -7.01
N ILE A 500 52.60 8.37 -6.02
CA ILE A 500 53.31 7.18 -5.55
C ILE A 500 52.56 5.96 -6.10
N PRO A 501 53.14 5.16 -7.01
CA PRO A 501 52.47 4.01 -7.61
C PRO A 501 51.83 3.10 -6.55
N TYR A 502 50.62 2.62 -6.81
CA TYR A 502 49.79 1.74 -5.95
C TYR A 502 49.30 2.37 -4.64
N VAL A 503 49.99 3.37 -4.10
CA VAL A 503 49.63 4.06 -2.84
C VAL A 503 48.76 5.29 -3.10
N TRP A 504 48.95 5.96 -4.24
CA TRP A 504 48.27 7.21 -4.60
C TRP A 504 46.75 7.03 -4.72
N GLU A 505 46.30 5.94 -5.33
CA GLU A 505 44.88 5.66 -5.56
C GLU A 505 44.18 5.24 -4.26
N GLU A 506 44.89 4.53 -3.37
CA GLU A 506 44.34 4.08 -2.09
C GLU A 506 44.27 5.19 -1.03
N LYS A 507 45.25 6.12 -1.04
CA LYS A 507 45.37 7.15 0.01
C LYS A 507 44.65 8.45 -0.31
N ASN A 508 44.35 8.70 -1.57
CA ASN A 508 43.63 9.89 -1.98
C ASN A 508 42.13 9.61 -2.12
N ILE A 509 41.35 10.64 -1.86
CA ILE A 509 39.90 10.61 -2.08
C ILE A 509 39.64 11.35 -3.39
N PHE A 510 38.90 10.69 -4.28
CA PHE A 510 38.52 11.27 -5.57
C PHE A 510 37.04 11.65 -5.53
N GLY A 511 36.77 12.92 -5.76
CA GLY A 511 35.46 13.37 -6.20
C GLY A 511 35.25 13.05 -7.68
N ILE A 512 34.09 13.41 -8.20
CA ILE A 512 33.76 13.25 -9.62
C ILE A 512 33.72 14.64 -10.27
N TYR A 513 34.59 14.88 -11.24
CA TYR A 513 34.52 16.07 -12.08
C TYR A 513 33.64 15.79 -13.29
N LYS A 514 32.55 16.53 -13.39
CA LYS A 514 31.53 16.38 -14.44
C LYS A 514 31.55 17.60 -15.34
N LEU A 515 31.70 17.37 -16.65
CA LEU A 515 31.49 18.42 -17.64
C LEU A 515 30.14 18.20 -18.32
N LEU A 516 29.13 18.98 -17.94
CA LEU A 516 27.83 18.96 -18.57
C LEU A 516 27.88 19.78 -19.86
N LYS A 517 28.09 19.12 -21.00
CA LYS A 517 27.97 19.75 -22.32
C LYS A 517 26.64 19.34 -22.95
N ARG A 518 25.79 20.31 -23.27
CA ARG A 518 24.62 20.09 -24.14
C ARG A 518 25.15 19.56 -25.48
N HIS A 519 24.80 18.33 -25.85
CA HIS A 519 25.10 17.81 -27.17
C HIS A 519 24.22 18.55 -28.18
N LYS A 520 24.75 19.58 -28.84
CA LYS A 520 24.13 20.11 -30.06
C LYS A 520 24.30 19.02 -31.10
N GLY A 521 23.25 18.25 -31.37
CA GLY A 521 23.26 17.29 -32.48
C GLY A 521 23.76 17.99 -33.73
N GLN A 522 24.64 17.34 -34.48
CA GLN A 522 24.88 17.72 -35.86
C GLN A 522 23.53 17.61 -36.58
N GLN A 523 23.11 18.73 -37.17
CA GLN A 523 21.94 18.80 -38.05
C GLN A 523 22.07 17.84 -39.22
#